data_AF-A0A960ZA50-F1
#
_entry.id   AF-A0A960ZA50-F1
#
_cell.length_a   1.000
_cell.length_b   1.000
_cell.length_c   1.000
_cell.angle_alpha   90.00
_cell.angle_beta   90.00
_cell.angle_gamma   90.00
#
_symmetry.space_group_name_H-M   'P 1'
#
loop_
_entity.id
_entity.type
_entity.pdbx_description
1 polymer ?
#
loop_
_entity_poly.entity_id
_entity_poly.type
_entity_poly.pdbx_seq_one_letter_code
_entity_poly.pdbx_strand_id
1 'polypeptide(L)' 'MEENVTYTLEINGDFYVIENVPAIVNPETGEQFFSSETVERLHQIILEQGKNTRL' A
#
# COMPACT_ATOMS: atom_id res chain seq x y z
N MET A 1 15.33 9.84 1.50
CA MET A 1 15.50 8.86 2.60
C MET A 1 14.25 8.00 2.62
N GLU A 2 14.31 6.80 3.18
CA GLU A 2 13.10 5.98 3.36
C GLU A 2 12.29 6.49 4.55
N GLU A 3 10.97 6.51 4.41
CA GLU A 3 10.01 6.87 5.44
C GLU A 3 8.77 5.95 5.37
N ASN A 4 8.00 5.93 6.45
CA ASN A 4 6.78 5.16 6.55
C ASN A 4 5.58 6.03 6.18
N VAL A 5 4.89 5.64 5.11
CA VAL A 5 3.72 6.36 4.59
C VAL A 5 2.44 5.57 4.78
N THR A 6 1.30 6.27 4.67
CA THR A 6 -0.01 5.65 4.53
C THR A 6 -0.32 5.44 3.05
N TYR A 7 -0.48 4.19 2.63
CA TYR A 7 -0.86 3.82 1.28
C TYR A 7 -2.37 3.58 1.21
N THR A 8 -3.06 4.38 0.40
CA THR A 8 -4.50 4.25 0.20
C THR A 8 -4.78 3.80 -1.23
N LEU A 9 -5.56 2.75 -1.39
CA LEU A 9 -5.94 2.22 -2.69
C LEU A 9 -7.45 1.95 -2.73
N GLU A 10 -8.10 2.37 -3.81
CA GLU A 10 -9.49 2.03 -4.10
C GLU A 10 -9.54 0.84 -5.06
N ILE A 11 -10.23 -0.24 -4.69
CA ILE A 11 -10.44 -1.41 -5.54
C ILE A 11 -11.93 -1.74 -5.51
N ASN A 12 -12.59 -1.72 -6.67
CA ASN A 12 -14.01 -2.05 -6.81
C ASN A 12 -14.95 -1.23 -5.89
N GLY A 13 -14.56 -0.01 -5.53
CA GLY A 13 -15.30 0.85 -4.60
C GLY A 13 -14.99 0.62 -3.11
N ASP A 14 -14.16 -0.38 -2.78
CA ASP A 14 -13.63 -0.58 -1.42
C ASP A 14 -12.31 0.17 -1.24
N PHE A 15 -12.14 0.83 -0.10
CA PHE A 15 -10.92 1.52 0.27
C PHE A 15 -10.03 0.66 1.17
N TYR A 16 -8.80 0.43 0.72
CA TYR A 16 -7.74 -0.21 1.48
C TYR A 16 -6.80 0.87 1.99
N VAL A 17 -6.73 1.02 3.31
CA VAL A 17 -5.80 1.95 3.98
C VAL A 17 -4.75 1.12 4.69
N ILE A 18 -3.52 1.15 4.19
CA ILE A 18 -2.39 0.39 4.73
C ILE A 18 -1.39 1.38 5.31
N GLU A 19 -1.15 1.30 6.61
CA GLU A 19 -0.25 2.18 7.34
C GLU A 19 1.17 1.60 7.43
N ASN A 20 2.15 2.46 7.68
CA ASN A 20 3.55 2.09 7.86
C ASN A 20 4.18 1.37 6.67
N VAL A 21 3.86 1.84 5.46
CA VAL A 21 4.44 1.30 4.23
C VAL A 21 5.78 1.99 3.98
N PRO A 22 6.90 1.25 3.88
CA PRO A 22 8.19 1.86 3.58
C PRO A 22 8.20 2.41 2.15
N ALA A 23 8.55 3.68 2.00
CA ALA A 23 8.64 4.36 0.73
C ALA A 23 9.78 5.39 0.72
N ILE A 24 10.33 5.67 -0.45
CA ILE A 24 11.18 6.84 -0.66
C ILE A 24 10.28 7.95 -1.18
N VAL A 25 10.20 9.06 -0.46
CA VAL A 25 9.38 10.21 -0.84
C VAL A 25 10.26 11.30 -1.45
N ASN A 26 9.87 11.79 -2.63
CA ASN A 26 10.46 13.00 -3.20
C ASN A 26 9.92 14.22 -2.44
N PRO A 27 10.76 15.00 -1.75
CA PRO A 27 10.29 16.12 -0.93
C PRO A 27 9.75 17.31 -1.74
N GLU A 28 10.10 17.41 -3.02
CA GLU A 28 9.66 18.50 -3.89
C GLU A 28 8.30 18.21 -4.55
N THR A 29 8.08 16.95 -4.96
CA THR A 29 6.89 16.54 -5.71
C THR A 29 5.88 15.74 -4.88
N GLY A 30 6.31 15.14 -3.78
CA GLY A 30 5.52 14.19 -2.99
C GLY A 30 5.40 12.80 -3.62
N GLU A 31 6.11 12.52 -4.71
CA GLU A 31 6.12 11.20 -5.34
C GLU A 31 6.66 10.14 -4.39
N GLN A 32 5.96 9.00 -4.31
CA GLN A 32 6.31 7.88 -3.45
C GLN A 32 6.83 6.73 -4.32
N PHE A 33 8.04 6.27 -4.02
CA PHE A 33 8.66 5.13 -4.68
C PHE A 33 8.70 3.94 -3.72
N PHE A 34 8.22 2.80 -4.19
CA PHE A 34 8.14 1.57 -3.42
C PHE A 34 9.08 0.51 -4.00
N SER A 35 9.68 -0.30 -3.14
CA SER A 35 10.44 -1.46 -3.59
C SER A 35 9.51 -2.55 -4.12
N SER A 36 10.01 -3.45 -4.97
CA SER A 36 9.23 -4.59 -5.45
C SER A 36 8.70 -5.45 -4.29
N GLU A 37 9.52 -5.69 -3.26
CA GLU A 37 9.13 -6.45 -2.07
C GLU A 37 7.95 -5.78 -1.35
N THR A 38 7.99 -4.46 -1.22
CA THR A 38 6.91 -3.67 -0.62
C THR A 38 5.62 -3.86 -1.41
N VAL A 39 5.67 -3.71 -2.73
CA VAL A 39 4.49 -3.87 -3.60
C VAL A 39 3.93 -5.29 -3.51
N GLU A 40 4.77 -6.32 -3.55
CA GLU A 40 4.33 -7.71 -3.39
C GLU A 40 3.60 -7.94 -2.07
N ARG A 41 4.09 -7.36 -0.97
CA ARG A 41 3.46 -7.46 0.34
C ARG A 41 2.12 -6.74 0.40
N LEU A 42 2.00 -5.55 -0.20
CA LEU A 42 0.72 -4.85 -0.30
C LEU A 42 -0.32 -5.69 -1.05
N HIS A 43 0.08 -6.29 -2.18
CA HIS A 43 -0.78 -7.18 -2.95
C HIS A 43 -1.25 -8.39 -2.13
N GLN A 44 -0.37 -9.04 -1.35
CA GLN A 44 -0.78 -10.15 -0.47
C GLN A 44 -1.83 -9.70 0.56
N ILE A 45 -1.59 -8.57 1.25
CA ILE A 45 -2.52 -8.03 2.25
C ILE A 45 -3.91 -7.81 1.63
N ILE A 46 -3.97 -7.18 0.47
CA ILE A 46 -5.24 -6.90 -0.23
C ILE A 46 -5.94 -8.21 -0.63
N LEU A 47 -5.22 -9.17 -1.20
CA LEU A 47 -5.78 -10.45 -1.64
C LEU A 47 -6.26 -11.32 -0.47
N GLU A 48 -5.57 -11.29 0.67
CA GLU A 48 -5.96 -12.04 1.88
C GLU A 48 -7.24 -11.47 2.51
N GLN A 49 -7.41 -10.14 2.54
CA GLN A 49 -8.64 -9.50 3.01
C GLN A 49 -9.84 -9.84 2.11
N GLY A 50 -9.66 -9.82 0.79
CA GLY A 50 -10.71 -10.21 -0.17
C GLY A 50 -11.15 -11.68 -0.03
N LYS A 51 -10.27 -12.57 0.46
CA LYS A 51 -10.61 -13.98 0.72
C LYS A 51 -11.47 -14.17 1.96
N ASN A 52 -11.37 -13.29 2.96
CA ASN A 52 -12.11 -13.37 4.22
C ASN A 52 -13.55 -12.80 4.11
N THR A 53 -13.92 -12.23 2.95
CA THR A 53 -15.30 -11.71 2.71
C THR A 53 -16.25 -12.77 2.14
N ARG A 54 -15.86 -14.05 2.15
CA ARG A 54 -16.75 -15.19 1.84
C ARG A 54 -17.17 -15.88 3.14
N LEU A 55 -18.03 -15.22 3.92
CA LEU A 55 -18.78 -15.83 5.03
C LEU A 55 -20.28 -15.79 4.72
#